data_AF-A0A5C9E0R5-F1
#
_entry.id   AF-A0A5C9E0R5-F1
#
_cell.length_a   1.000
_cell.length_b   1.000
_cell.length_c   1.000
_cell.angle_alpha   90.00
_cell.angle_beta   90.00
_cell.angle_gamma   90.00
#
_symmetry.space_group_name_H-M   'P 1'
#
loop_
_entity.id
_entity.type
_entity.pdbx_description
1 polymer ?
#
loop_
_entity_poly.entity_id
_entity_poly.type
_entity_poly.pdbx_seq_one_letter_code
_entity_poly.pdbx_strand_id
1 'polypeptide(L)'
;MLPEVFKILRPVLGPCFIIAPLLKVHVSDINGQDIMISFYDNSTGSPILIGTDAVYNGGPGNASVSWSGLCYNTIYQWFAVAFDGVCNATTPTFSFTTGEAPLIPFFLFLGASEEQIFGYNLLILISVLGISIALITQKLRKSK
;
A
#
# COMPACT_ATOMS: atom_id res chain seq x y z
N MET A 1 13.05 30.63 -24.07
CA MET A 1 12.70 30.67 -22.64
C MET A 1 11.77 29.50 -22.37
N LEU A 2 12.27 28.43 -21.76
CA LEU A 2 11.48 27.27 -21.36
C LEU A 2 11.40 27.28 -19.82
N PRO A 3 10.22 27.27 -19.20
CA PRO A 3 10.13 27.01 -17.78
C PRO A 3 10.25 25.49 -17.54
N GLU A 4 10.97 25.18 -16.46
CA GLU A 4 11.44 23.87 -16.07
C GLU A 4 10.37 22.77 -16.08
N VAL A 5 10.77 21.64 -16.66
CA VAL A 5 10.08 20.35 -16.56
C VAL A 5 9.90 20.01 -15.08
N PHE A 6 8.65 19.89 -14.64
CA PHE A 6 8.28 19.30 -13.36
C PHE A 6 8.97 17.94 -13.23
N LYS A 7 10.07 17.88 -12.49
CA LYS A 7 10.76 16.64 -12.18
C LYS A 7 9.90 15.95 -11.13
N ILE A 8 9.05 15.02 -11.57
CA ILE A 8 8.36 14.09 -10.67
C ILE A 8 9.46 13.30 -9.96
N LEU A 9 9.83 13.73 -8.75
CA LEU A 9 10.52 12.87 -7.81
C LEU A 9 9.51 11.78 -7.46
N ARG A 10 9.58 10.66 -8.18
CA ARG A 10 8.83 9.46 -7.80
C ARG A 10 9.15 9.20 -6.32
N PRO A 11 8.15 9.07 -5.43
CA PRO A 11 8.43 8.61 -4.08
C PRO A 11 9.13 7.26 -4.18
N VAL A 12 10.31 7.20 -3.57
CA VAL A 12 11.11 5.99 -3.41
C VAL A 12 10.20 4.92 -2.82
N LEU A 13 10.09 3.79 -3.51
CA LEU A 13 9.34 2.62 -3.08
C LEU A 13 9.96 2.05 -1.79
N GLY A 14 9.65 2.67 -0.65
CA GLY A 14 9.51 1.94 0.60
C GLY A 14 8.20 1.14 0.53
N PRO A 15 8.09 -0.02 1.20
CA PRO A 15 6.93 -0.89 1.07
C PRO A 15 5.73 -0.31 1.84
N CYS A 16 5.15 0.78 1.32
CA CYS A 16 3.76 1.15 1.56
C CYS A 16 2.92 0.13 0.77
N PHE A 17 2.76 -1.06 1.34
CA PHE A 17 1.79 -2.00 0.80
C PHE A 17 0.39 -1.50 1.15
N ILE A 18 -0.50 -1.73 0.20
CA ILE A 18 -1.84 -1.18 0.09
C ILE A 18 -2.70 -1.68 1.26
N ILE A 19 -2.63 -1.01 2.43
CA ILE A 19 -3.68 -1.09 3.44
C ILE A 19 -4.69 0.00 3.09
N ALA A 20 -5.97 -0.39 3.03
CA ALA A 20 -7.06 0.50 2.69
C ALA A 20 -8.24 0.30 3.66
N PRO A 21 -8.15 0.76 4.92
CA PRO A 21 -9.25 0.68 5.86
C PRO A 21 -10.51 1.36 5.30
N LEU A 22 -11.67 0.80 5.63
CA LEU A 22 -12.95 1.41 5.36
C LEU A 22 -13.33 2.31 6.53
N LEU A 23 -13.35 3.63 6.30
CA LEU A 23 -13.87 4.60 7.25
C LEU A 23 -15.38 4.65 7.10
N LYS A 24 -16.12 4.71 8.21
CA LYS A 24 -17.58 4.71 8.21
C LYS A 24 -18.12 5.59 9.32
N VAL A 25 -19.09 6.43 8.98
CA VAL A 25 -19.87 7.22 9.94
C VAL A 25 -21.36 7.00 9.72
N HIS A 26 -22.13 7.14 10.79
CA HIS A 26 -23.59 7.11 10.76
C HIS A 26 -24.11 8.53 10.93
N VAL A 27 -25.02 8.96 10.08
CA VAL A 27 -25.55 10.34 10.06
C VAL A 27 -27.07 10.35 9.91
N SER A 28 -27.69 11.37 10.48
CA SER A 28 -29.11 11.68 10.34
C SER A 28 -29.32 13.18 10.50
N ASP A 29 -30.17 13.75 9.66
CA ASP A 29 -30.66 15.12 9.70
C ASP A 29 -32.20 15.08 9.83
N ILE A 30 -32.71 15.82 10.81
CA ILE A 30 -34.15 15.92 11.08
C ILE A 30 -34.89 16.73 10.00
N ASN A 31 -34.17 17.56 9.24
CA ASN A 31 -34.74 18.40 8.21
C ASN A 31 -34.91 17.67 6.87
N GLY A 32 -34.41 16.44 6.74
CA GLY A 32 -34.65 15.59 5.58
C GLY A 32 -33.85 15.96 4.33
N GLN A 33 -32.82 16.82 4.45
CA GLN A 33 -32.00 17.25 3.34
C GLN A 33 -30.92 16.22 2.99
N ASP A 34 -30.47 16.20 1.74
CA ASP A 34 -29.32 15.37 1.37
C ASP A 34 -28.07 15.87 2.09
N ILE A 35 -27.35 14.93 2.70
CA ILE A 35 -26.14 15.20 3.48
C ILE A 35 -24.94 14.77 2.65
N MET A 36 -24.00 15.69 2.42
CA MET A 36 -22.67 15.40 1.88
C MET A 36 -21.70 15.19 3.04
N ILE A 37 -20.98 14.06 3.03
CA ILE A 37 -20.00 13.72 4.06
C ILE A 37 -18.61 13.75 3.43
N SER A 38 -17.71 14.54 4.01
CA SER A 38 -16.31 14.63 3.62
C SER A 38 -15.43 14.04 4.72
N PHE A 39 -14.54 13.12 4.36
CA PHE A 39 -13.58 12.47 5.27
C PHE A 39 -12.20 13.10 5.09
N TYR A 40 -11.55 13.43 6.21
CA TYR A 40 -10.24 14.10 6.21
C TYR A 40 -9.22 13.34 7.03
N ASP A 41 -8.01 13.23 6.50
CA ASP A 41 -6.79 12.91 7.24
C ASP A 41 -6.35 14.14 8.02
N ASN A 42 -6.04 13.98 9.30
CA ASN A 42 -5.51 15.02 10.16
C ASN A 42 -4.22 14.59 10.88
N SER A 43 -3.53 13.58 10.37
CA SER A 43 -2.33 12.99 10.99
C SER A 43 -1.17 13.98 11.11
N THR A 44 -1.17 15.05 10.30
CA THR A 44 -0.15 16.12 10.32
C THR A 44 -0.64 17.41 10.97
N GLY A 45 -1.88 17.43 11.49
CA GLY A 45 -2.56 18.63 11.98
C GLY A 45 -3.08 19.57 10.89
N SER A 46 -2.84 19.26 9.61
CA SER A 46 -3.44 19.94 8.47
C SER A 46 -4.40 18.98 7.76
N PRO A 47 -5.71 19.29 7.70
CA PRO A 47 -6.69 18.41 7.07
C PRO A 47 -6.43 18.18 5.58
N ILE A 48 -6.37 16.92 5.15
CA ILE A 48 -6.26 16.50 3.75
C ILE A 48 -7.49 15.66 3.41
N LEU A 49 -8.20 16.00 2.33
CA LEU A 49 -9.40 15.27 1.91
C LEU A 49 -9.02 13.84 1.46
N ILE A 50 -9.65 12.84 2.10
CA ILE A 50 -9.55 11.43 1.73
C ILE A 50 -10.57 11.12 0.65
N GLY A 51 -11.81 11.60 0.83
CA GLY A 51 -12.91 11.42 -0.11
C GLY A 51 -14.26 11.80 0.48
N THR A 52 -15.31 11.57 -0.28
CA THR A 52 -16.68 11.99 0.05
C THR A 52 -17.68 10.87 -0.20
N ASP A 53 -18.78 10.88 0.54
CA ASP A 53 -19.95 10.03 0.32
C ASP A 53 -21.22 10.81 0.67
N ALA A 54 -22.39 10.36 0.22
CA ALA A 54 -23.65 11.06 0.41
C ALA A 54 -24.68 10.17 1.11
N VAL A 55 -25.49 10.79 1.98
CA VAL A 55 -26.68 10.18 2.57
C VAL A 55 -27.89 11.00 2.18
N TYR A 56 -28.82 10.37 1.46
CA TYR A 56 -29.98 11.04 0.88
C TYR A 56 -31.17 11.12 1.85
N ASN A 57 -32.06 12.09 1.61
CA ASN A 57 -33.31 12.31 2.36
C ASN A 57 -33.12 12.52 3.87
N GLY A 58 -31.99 13.08 4.30
CA GLY A 58 -31.65 13.28 5.71
C GLY A 58 -31.27 12.02 6.48
N GLY A 59 -31.18 10.85 5.83
CA GLY A 59 -30.91 9.60 6.53
C GLY A 59 -32.08 9.14 7.43
N PRO A 60 -31.84 8.32 8.47
CA PRO A 60 -30.53 7.85 8.94
C PRO A 60 -29.82 6.96 7.91
N GLY A 61 -28.50 7.12 7.79
CA GLY A 61 -27.71 6.39 6.79
C GLY A 61 -26.24 6.27 7.17
N ASN A 62 -25.52 5.45 6.41
CA ASN A 62 -24.08 5.28 6.57
C ASN A 62 -23.36 5.91 5.38
N ALA A 63 -22.33 6.70 5.69
CA ALA A 63 -21.38 7.20 4.71
C ALA A 63 -20.03 6.47 4.92
N SER A 64 -19.32 6.13 3.84
CA SER A 64 -18.03 5.45 3.95
C SER A 64 -17.05 5.77 2.82
N VAL A 65 -15.75 5.69 3.13
CA VAL A 65 -14.65 5.84 2.16
C VAL A 65 -13.54 4.83 2.45
N SER A 66 -12.88 4.34 1.40
CA SER A 66 -11.66 3.54 1.54
C SER A 66 -10.45 4.46 1.54
N TRP A 67 -9.61 4.37 2.57
CA TRP A 67 -8.43 5.23 2.71
C TRP A 67 -7.14 4.47 2.38
N SER A 68 -6.70 4.53 1.12
CA SER A 68 -5.50 3.83 0.64
C SER A 68 -4.20 4.59 0.88
N GLY A 69 -3.07 3.89 0.78
CA GLY A 69 -1.72 4.50 0.77
C GLY A 69 -1.12 4.70 2.16
N LEU A 70 -1.60 3.93 3.14
CA LEU A 70 -1.13 3.99 4.52
C LEU A 70 0.11 3.12 4.73
N CYS A 71 1.10 3.68 5.41
CA CYS A 71 2.32 3.00 5.85
C CYS A 71 2.02 2.08 7.04
N TYR A 72 2.76 0.97 7.16
CA TYR A 72 2.72 0.10 8.33
C TYR A 72 3.22 0.79 9.60
N ASN A 73 2.80 0.27 10.76
CA ASN A 73 3.18 0.73 12.08
C ASN A 73 3.11 2.26 12.26
N THR A 74 2.14 2.90 11.60
CA THR A 74 1.98 4.36 11.58
C THR A 74 0.63 4.72 12.20
N ILE A 75 0.63 5.77 13.03
CA ILE A 75 -0.57 6.33 13.64
C ILE A 75 -1.21 7.28 12.64
N TYR A 76 -2.50 7.10 12.40
CA TYR A 76 -3.32 7.95 11.55
C TYR A 76 -4.45 8.57 12.34
N GLN A 77 -4.78 9.81 12.03
CA GLN A 77 -5.88 10.55 12.61
C GLN A 77 -6.83 11.01 11.50
N TRP A 78 -8.14 10.92 11.74
CA TRP A 78 -9.13 11.35 10.77
C TRP A 78 -10.39 11.87 11.43
N PHE A 79 -11.16 12.66 10.69
CA PHE A 79 -12.49 13.11 11.09
C PHE A 79 -13.40 13.23 9.87
N ALA A 80 -14.71 13.32 10.09
CA ALA A 80 -15.69 13.55 9.04
C ALA A 80 -16.44 14.87 9.27
N VAL A 81 -16.84 15.51 8.18
CA VAL A 81 -17.69 16.70 8.15
C VAL A 81 -18.94 16.37 7.34
N ALA A 82 -20.11 16.47 7.96
CA ALA A 82 -21.40 16.40 7.31
C ALA A 82 -21.89 17.82 6.97
N PHE A 83 -22.36 18.03 5.74
CA PHE A 83 -22.94 19.28 5.27
C PHE A 83 -24.28 19.01 4.59
N ASP A 84 -25.34 19.66 5.05
CA ASP A 84 -26.71 19.52 4.54
C ASP A 84 -27.13 20.63 3.57
N GLY A 85 -26.18 21.50 3.16
CA GLY A 85 -26.47 22.70 2.37
C GLY A 85 -26.64 23.98 3.20
N VAL A 86 -26.82 23.86 4.52
CA VAL A 86 -27.07 24.98 5.44
C VAL A 86 -26.01 25.05 6.54
N CYS A 87 -25.69 23.92 7.16
CA CYS A 87 -24.83 23.84 8.32
C CYS A 87 -23.85 22.65 8.24
N ASN A 88 -22.73 22.80 8.95
CA ASN A 88 -21.74 21.75 9.09
C ASN A 88 -21.83 21.10 10.47
N ALA A 89 -21.71 19.78 10.51
CA ALA A 89 -21.47 19.01 11.72
C ALA A 89 -20.18 18.20 11.56
N THR A 90 -19.26 18.35 12.51
CA THR A 90 -17.95 17.68 12.49
C THR A 90 -17.90 16.62 13.59
N THR A 91 -17.38 15.43 13.27
CA THR A 91 -17.09 14.41 14.28
C THR A 91 -15.91 14.82 15.17
N PRO A 92 -15.72 14.17 16.33
CA PRO A 92 -14.41 14.15 16.97
C PRO A 92 -13.34 13.58 16.03
N THR A 93 -12.08 13.86 16.34
CA THR A 93 -10.94 13.22 15.67
C THR A 93 -10.79 11.78 16.16
N PHE A 94 -10.87 10.82 15.25
CA PHE A 94 -10.56 9.42 15.49
C PHE A 94 -9.08 9.13 15.23
N SER A 95 -8.55 8.09 15.86
CA SER A 95 -7.16 7.65 15.70
C SER A 95 -7.10 6.13 15.58
N PHE A 96 -6.24 5.63 14.70
CA PHE A 96 -5.89 4.22 14.62
C PHE A 96 -4.43 4.04 14.24
N THR A 97 -3.87 2.86 14.53
CA THR A 97 -2.52 2.48 14.13
C THR A 97 -2.62 1.31 13.15
N THR A 98 -1.97 1.42 12.00
CA THR A 98 -1.82 0.28 11.08
C THR A 98 -0.95 -0.80 11.70
N GLY A 99 -1.22 -2.08 11.40
CA GLY A 99 -0.39 -3.19 11.88
C GLY A 99 1.05 -3.15 11.39
N GLU A 100 1.86 -4.10 11.87
CA GLU A 100 3.22 -4.31 11.38
C GLU A 100 3.24 -4.80 9.93
N ALA A 101 4.32 -4.51 9.22
CA ALA A 101 4.54 -5.06 7.88
C ALA A 101 4.62 -6.59 7.97
N PRO A 102 4.01 -7.34 7.02
CA PRO A 102 4.16 -8.78 7.00
C PRO A 102 5.64 -9.14 6.88
N LEU A 103 6.10 -10.10 7.69
CA LEU A 103 7.43 -10.68 7.56
C LEU A 103 7.48 -11.48 6.25
N ILE A 104 7.80 -10.81 5.15
CA ILE A 104 8.13 -11.46 3.89
C ILE A 104 9.40 -12.29 4.11
N PRO A 105 9.36 -13.63 3.91
CA PRO A 105 10.57 -14.44 3.96
C PRO A 105 11.58 -13.89 2.94
N PHE A 106 12.77 -13.54 3.43
CA PHE A 106 13.89 -13.01 2.65
C PHE A 106 14.20 -13.84 1.38
N PHE A 107 13.89 -15.15 1.38
CA PHE A 107 14.05 -16.04 0.23
C PHE A 107 13.14 -15.75 -0.97
N LEU A 108 12.04 -15.02 -0.80
CA LEU A 108 11.19 -14.62 -1.93
C LEU A 108 11.76 -13.44 -2.73
N PHE A 109 12.70 -12.67 -2.14
CA PHE A 109 13.40 -11.57 -2.83
C PHE A 109 14.71 -12.01 -3.50
N LEU A 110 15.21 -13.21 -3.21
CA LEU A 110 16.42 -13.75 -3.83
C LEU A 110 16.19 -14.38 -5.22
N GLY A 111 14.98 -14.28 -5.79
CA GLY A 111 14.64 -14.84 -7.10
C GLY A 111 14.30 -13.82 -8.19
N ALA A 112 14.20 -12.52 -7.87
CA ALA A 112 13.67 -11.51 -8.79
C ALA A 112 14.57 -10.26 -8.84
N SER A 113 15.78 -10.42 -9.38
CA SER A 113 16.49 -9.31 -10.02
C SER A 113 17.17 -9.85 -11.27
N GLU A 114 16.79 -9.33 -12.45
CA GLU A 114 17.31 -9.77 -13.75
C GLU A 114 18.81 -9.47 -13.93
N GLU A 115 19.42 -8.67 -13.05
CA GLU A 115 20.85 -8.36 -13.11
C GLU A 115 21.76 -9.47 -12.54
N GLN A 116 21.20 -10.52 -11.92
CA GLN A 116 21.99 -11.63 -11.39
C GLN A 116 22.10 -12.84 -12.36
N ILE A 117 21.68 -12.71 -13.61
CA ILE A 117 21.67 -13.83 -14.58
C ILE A 117 23.09 -14.19 -15.09
N PHE A 118 24.11 -13.34 -14.90
CA PHE A 118 25.47 -13.64 -15.38
C PHE A 118 26.27 -14.58 -14.46
N GLY A 119 26.04 -14.53 -13.14
CA GLY A 119 26.80 -15.32 -12.16
C GLY A 119 26.33 -16.77 -12.02
N TYR A 120 25.02 -17.01 -12.05
CA TYR A 120 24.46 -18.34 -11.82
C TYR A 120 24.62 -19.29 -13.01
N ASN A 121 24.61 -18.77 -14.25
CA ASN A 121 24.87 -19.58 -15.44
C ASN A 121 26.31 -20.14 -15.46
N LEU A 122 27.30 -19.38 -15.00
CA LEU A 122 28.70 -19.84 -14.96
C LEU A 122 28.90 -20.95 -13.91
N LEU A 123 28.29 -20.82 -12.73
CA LEU A 123 28.41 -21.83 -11.67
C LEU A 123 27.68 -23.14 -12.03
N ILE A 124 26.52 -23.05 -12.68
CA ILE A 124 25.79 -24.22 -13.19
C ILE A 124 26.62 -24.92 -14.28
N LEU A 125 27.25 -24.19 -15.21
CA LEU A 125 28.12 -24.78 -16.23
C LEU A 125 29.36 -25.49 -15.65
N ILE A 126 30.00 -24.92 -14.63
CA ILE A 126 31.18 -25.52 -13.97
C ILE A 126 30.80 -26.82 -13.23
N SER A 127 29.62 -26.86 -12.59
CA SER A 127 29.17 -28.08 -11.91
C SER A 127 28.82 -29.22 -12.88
N VAL A 128 28.16 -28.92 -14.01
CA VAL A 128 27.84 -29.92 -15.04
C VAL A 128 29.10 -30.47 -15.71
N LEU A 129 30.09 -29.62 -16.01
CA LEU A 129 31.40 -30.05 -16.51
C LEU A 129 32.17 -30.88 -15.47
N GLY A 130 32.17 -30.47 -14.20
CA GLY A 130 32.82 -31.19 -13.11
C GLY A 130 32.26 -32.61 -12.89
N ILE A 131 30.93 -32.75 -12.93
CA ILE A 131 30.25 -34.05 -12.80
C ILE A 131 30.59 -34.96 -14.00
N SER A 132 30.65 -34.41 -15.21
CA SER A 132 31.01 -35.17 -16.43
C SER A 132 32.44 -35.72 -16.37
N ILE A 133 33.40 -34.92 -15.90
CA ILE A 133 34.80 -35.35 -15.72
C ILE A 133 34.91 -36.44 -14.65
N ALA A 134 34.18 -36.30 -13.53
CA ALA A 134 34.14 -37.31 -12.46
C ALA A 134 33.56 -38.65 -12.93
N LEU A 135 32.52 -38.62 -13.78
CA LEU A 135 31.92 -39.82 -14.36
C LEU A 135 32.86 -40.51 -15.36
N ILE A 136 33.58 -39.74 -16.18
CA ILE A 136 34.58 -40.30 -17.11
C ILE A 136 35.74 -40.96 -16.34
N THR A 137 36.24 -40.32 -15.28
CA THR A 137 37.31 -40.90 -14.45
C THR A 137 36.85 -42.13 -13.67
N GLN A 138 35.61 -42.16 -13.16
CA GLN A 138 35.05 -43.38 -12.56
C GLN A 138 34.90 -44.53 -13.58
N LYS A 139 34.47 -44.23 -14.81
CA LYS A 139 34.32 -45.24 -15.87
C LYS A 139 35.67 -45.81 -16.32
N LEU A 140 36.70 -44.97 -16.43
CA LEU A 140 38.07 -45.40 -16.72
C LEU A 140 38.69 -46.22 -15.58
N ARG A 141 38.37 -45.88 -14.32
CA ARG A 141 38.85 -46.62 -13.13
C ARG A 141 38.24 -48.02 -12.99
N LYS A 142 37.02 -48.24 -13.50
CA LYS A 142 36.36 -49.56 -13.51
C LYS A 142 36.74 -50.45 -14.70
N SER A 143 37.50 -49.92 -15.68
CA SER A 143 37.89 -50.64 -16.91
C SER A 143 39.33 -51.18 -16.90
N LYS A 144 40.05 -51.03 -15.79
CA LYS A 144 41.30 -51.75 -15.49
C LYS A 144 41.00 -52.85 -14.48
#